data_AF-A0A239EPJ5-F1
#
_entry.id   AF-A0A239EPJ5-F1
#
_cell.length_a   1.000
_cell.length_b   1.000
_cell.length_c   1.000
_cell.angle_alpha   90.00
_cell.angle_beta   90.00
_cell.angle_gamma   90.00
#
_symmetry.space_group_name_H-M   'P 1'
#
loop_
_entity.id
_entity.type
_entity.pdbx_description
1 polymer ?
#
loop_
_entity_poly.entity_id
_entity_poly.type
_entity_poly.pdbx_seq_one_letter_code
_entity_poly.pdbx_strand_id
1 'polypeptide(L)' 'MEHTITHHRMSDAELRKAIGTLQSRADDARKRGADTDAANIERTIADYREEMSKRL' A
#
# COMPACT_ATOMS: atom_id res chain seq x y z
N MET A 1 -1.23 -14.56 -26.29
CA MET A 1 -0.72 -13.79 -25.13
C MET A 1 -1.52 -12.51 -25.08
N GLU A 2 -2.70 -12.57 -24.49
CA GLU A 2 -3.61 -11.43 -24.38
C GLU A 2 -3.55 -10.96 -22.93
N HIS A 3 -2.66 -10.01 -22.64
CA HIS A 3 -2.78 -9.23 -21.42
C HIS A 3 -3.82 -8.16 -21.69
N THR A 4 -5.09 -8.53 -21.52
CA THR A 4 -6.12 -7.54 -21.25
C THR A 4 -5.66 -6.78 -20.02
N ILE A 5 -5.29 -5.52 -20.18
CA ILE A 5 -5.11 -4.60 -19.05
C ILE A 5 -6.51 -4.34 -18.51
N THR A 6 -7.04 -5.34 -17.80
CA THR A 6 -8.12 -5.14 -16.86
C THR A 6 -7.58 -4.11 -15.90
N HIS A 7 -8.24 -2.95 -15.82
CA HIS A 7 -8.06 -1.99 -14.73
C HIS A 7 -8.33 -2.74 -13.43
N HIS A 8 -7.32 -3.46 -12.92
CA HIS A 8 -7.47 -4.36 -11.80
C HIS A 8 -7.48 -3.51 -10.54
N ARG A 9 -8.67 -3.02 -10.22
CA ARG A 9 -8.93 -2.39 -8.93
C ARG A 9 -8.71 -3.49 -7.89
N MET A 10 -7.59 -3.41 -7.15
CA MET A 10 -7.25 -4.38 -6.10
C MET A 10 -8.46 -4.63 -5.22
N SER A 11 -8.74 -5.90 -4.92
CA SER A 11 -9.79 -6.32 -3.99
C SER A 11 -9.45 -5.86 -2.57
N ASP A 12 -10.43 -5.77 -1.67
CA ASP A 12 -10.20 -5.42 -0.26
C ASP A 12 -9.13 -6.32 0.41
N ALA A 13 -9.18 -7.63 0.15
CA ALA A 13 -8.18 -8.57 0.64
C ALA A 13 -6.76 -8.27 0.13
N GLU A 14 -6.64 -7.81 -1.11
CA GLU A 14 -5.37 -7.43 -1.71
C GLU A 14 -4.86 -6.10 -1.15
N LEU A 15 -5.76 -5.13 -0.92
CA LEU A 15 -5.44 -3.87 -0.25
C LEU A 15 -4.95 -4.13 1.18
N ARG A 16 -5.61 -5.01 1.95
CA ARG A 16 -5.16 -5.38 3.30
C ARG A 16 -3.76 -6.01 3.28
N LYS A 17 -3.52 -6.93 2.35
CA LYS A 17 -2.21 -7.57 2.18
C LYS A 17 -1.13 -6.56 1.78
N ALA A 18 -1.45 -5.65 0.87
CA ALA A 18 -0.53 -4.61 0.41
C ALA A 18 -0.20 -3.63 1.55
N ILE A 19 -1.20 -3.18 2.30
CA ILE A 19 -1.02 -2.32 3.49
C ILE A 19 -0.08 -2.97 4.50
N GLY A 20 -0.29 -4.24 4.85
CA GLY A 20 0.58 -4.95 5.79
C GLY A 20 2.04 -5.03 5.31
N THR A 21 2.24 -5.29 4.01
CA THR A 21 3.59 -5.32 3.41
C THR A 21 4.26 -3.95 3.46
N LEU A 22 3.52 -2.89 3.12
CA LEU A 22 4.02 -1.52 3.16
C LEU A 22 4.32 -1.09 4.61
N GLN A 23 3.50 -1.46 5.59
CA GLN A 23 3.76 -1.14 7.00
C GLN A 23 5.07 -1.75 7.48
N SER A 24 5.34 -3.01 7.13
CA SER A 24 6.61 -3.66 7.46
C SER A 24 7.80 -2.96 6.80
N ARG A 25 7.65 -2.45 5.57
CA ARG A 25 8.70 -1.68 4.89
C ARG A 25 8.93 -0.31 5.49
N ALA A 26 7.87 0.39 5.91
CA ALA A 26 7.98 1.67 6.59
C ALA A 26 8.71 1.52 7.94
N ASP A 27 8.41 0.45 8.68
CA ASP A 27 9.10 0.14 9.94
C ASP A 27 10.60 -0.15 9.73
N ASP A 28 10.95 -0.94 8.71
CA ASP A 28 12.34 -1.20 8.33
C ASP A 28 13.07 0.07 7.87
N ALA A 29 12.42 0.93 7.06
CA ALA A 29 12.97 2.21 6.64
C ALA A 29 13.26 3.13 7.84
N ARG A 30 12.36 3.20 8.84
CA ARG A 30 12.61 3.94 10.08
C ARG A 30 13.80 3.39 10.85
N LYS A 31 13.89 2.06 10.99
CA LYS A 31 15.01 1.40 11.68
C LYS A 31 16.36 1.71 11.03
N ARG A 32 16.37 1.95 9.72
CA ARG A 32 17.56 2.32 8.94
C ARG A 32 17.83 3.83 8.90
N GLY A 33 17.00 4.65 9.53
CA GLY A 33 17.10 6.12 9.48
C GLY A 33 16.70 6.72 8.12
N ALA A 34 15.95 5.97 7.30
CA ALA A 34 15.43 6.41 6.01
C ALA A 34 14.03 7.04 6.19
N ASP A 35 13.94 8.13 6.95
CA ASP A 35 12.67 8.75 7.34
C ASP A 35 11.84 9.24 6.16
N THR A 36 12.50 9.70 5.08
CA THR A 36 11.81 10.12 3.86
C THR A 36 11.12 8.95 3.16
N ASP A 37 11.79 7.79 3.09
CA ASP A 37 11.21 6.57 2.53
C ASP A 37 10.04 6.08 3.38
N ALA A 38 10.22 6.06 4.70
CA ALA A 38 9.15 5.71 5.63
C ALA A 38 7.92 6.60 5.42
N ALA A 39 8.09 7.92 5.36
CA ALA A 39 7.00 8.87 5.15
C ALA A 39 6.28 8.66 3.80
N ASN A 40 7.03 8.37 2.72
CA ASN A 40 6.45 8.08 1.42
C ASN A 40 5.62 6.79 1.42
N ILE A 41 6.11 5.75 2.09
CA ILE A 41 5.40 4.47 2.24
C ILE A 41 4.13 4.66 3.07
N GLU A 42 4.20 5.43 4.15
CA GLU A 42 3.06 5.74 5.01
C GLU A 42 1.97 6.53 4.30
N ARG A 43 2.36 7.50 3.46
CA ARG A 43 1.40 8.20 2.60
C ARG A 43 0.67 7.23 1.67
N THR A 44 1.37 6.25 1.12
CA THR A 44 0.78 5.23 0.24
C THR A 44 -0.18 4.32 1.02
N ILE A 45 0.16 3.96 2.25
CA ILE A 45 -0.73 3.20 3.14
C ILE A 45 -2.01 4.00 3.44
N ALA A 46 -1.89 5.30 3.71
CA ALA A 46 -3.04 6.16 3.96
C ALA A 46 -4.00 6.19 2.76
N ASP A 47 -3.46 6.30 1.54
CA ASP A 47 -4.23 6.25 0.30
C ASP A 47 -5.00 4.93 0.15
N TYR A 48 -4.33 3.79 0.40
CA TYR A 48 -4.97 2.48 0.34
C TYR A 48 -6.05 2.27 1.41
N ARG A 49 -5.86 2.84 2.60
CA ARG A 49 -6.87 2.83 3.67
C ARG A 49 -8.07 3.70 3.30
N GLU A 50 -7.84 4.85 2.66
CA GLU A 50 -8.91 5.71 2.16
C GLU A 50 -9.71 5.00 1.06
N GLU A 51 -9.03 4.36 0.10
CA GLU A 51 -9.67 3.56 -0.95
C GLU A 51 -10.47 2.38 -0.39
N MET A 52 -10.05 1.81 0.75
CA MET A 52 -10.83 0.79 1.46
C MET A 52 -12.04 1.39 2.17
N SER A 53 -11.88 2.56 2.80
CA SER A 53 -12.97 3.27 3.47
C SER A 53 -14.06 3.73 2.51
N LYS A 54 -13.71 4.11 1.28
CA LYS A 54 -14.68 4.48 0.22
C LYS A 54 -15.52 3.30 -0.28
N ARG A 55 -15.14 2.06 0.07
CA ARG A 55 -15.80 0.82 -0.38
C ARG A 55 -16.68 0.17 0.70
N LEU A 56 -16.64 0.68 1.93
CA LEU A 56 -17.52 0.33 3.04
C LEU A 56 -18.85 1.09 2.92
#